data_AF-A0A3D0ZF10-F1
#
_entry.id   AF-A0A3D0ZF10-F1
#
_cell.length_a   1.000
_cell.length_b   1.000
_cell.length_c   1.000
_cell.angle_alpha   90.00
_cell.angle_beta   90.00
_cell.angle_gamma   90.00
#
_symmetry.space_group_name_H-M   'P 1'
#
loop_
_entity.id
_entity.type
_entity.pdbx_description
1 polymer ?
#
loop_
_entity_poly.entity_id
_entity_poly.type
_entity_poly.pdbx_seq_one_letter_code
_entity_poly.pdbx_strand_id
1 'polypeptide(L)'
;MVAYLNAFFENGNYKYLPLALADIARARKLMTAAARAAGVPRTNLYQSLSEEGKPAFETIAKVANSLGYRLTLVPVSKPAENSSSAKKRKKAVSHLTTS
;
A
#
# COMPACT_ATOMS: atom_id res chain seq x y z
N MET A 1 5.99 -7.60 -13.36
CA MET A 1 5.08 -6.43 -13.26
C MET A 1 4.96 -5.90 -11.83
N VAL A 2 4.73 -6.72 -10.80
CA VAL A 2 4.67 -6.27 -9.39
C VAL A 2 5.98 -5.59 -8.92
N ALA A 3 7.13 -6.04 -9.43
CA ALA A 3 8.43 -5.43 -9.18
C ALA A 3 8.51 -3.94 -9.57
N TYR A 4 7.76 -3.51 -10.59
CA TYR A 4 7.73 -2.11 -11.02
C TYR A 4 7.11 -1.24 -9.93
N LEU A 5 5.93 -1.60 -9.42
CA LEU A 5 5.26 -0.85 -8.34
C LEU A 5 6.06 -0.83 -7.04
N ASN A 6 6.66 -1.96 -6.65
CA ASN A 6 7.47 -2.02 -5.42
C ASN A 6 8.68 -1.08 -5.48
N ALA A 7 9.35 -0.97 -6.64
CA ALA A 7 10.46 -0.04 -6.83
C ALA A 7 10.05 1.45 -6.73
N PHE A 8 8.80 1.80 -7.09
CA PHE A 8 8.29 3.17 -6.87
C PHE A 8 8.03 3.48 -5.40
N PHE A 9 7.54 2.48 -4.65
CA PHE A 9 7.22 2.66 -3.24
C PHE A 9 8.48 2.74 -2.35
N GLU A 10 9.57 2.04 -2.69
CA GLU A 10 10.84 2.10 -1.94
C GLU A 10 11.50 3.49 -1.98
N ASN A 11 11.35 4.23 -3.08
CA ASN A 11 11.91 5.56 -3.22
C ASN A 11 11.05 6.69 -2.60
N GLY A 12 9.91 6.34 -1.97
CA GLY A 12 9.02 7.30 -1.31
C GLY A 12 8.33 8.30 -2.24
N ASN A 13 8.43 8.13 -3.56
CA ASN A 13 7.90 9.07 -4.54
C ASN A 13 6.51 8.66 -5.01
N TYR A 14 5.55 8.72 -4.08
CA TYR A 14 4.14 8.37 -4.30
C TYR A 14 3.44 9.18 -5.40
N LYS A 15 4.06 10.27 -5.87
CA LYS A 15 3.53 11.12 -6.97
C LYS A 15 3.39 10.35 -8.28
N TYR A 16 4.17 9.30 -8.49
CA TYR A 16 4.12 8.47 -9.71
C TYR A 16 3.12 7.32 -9.65
N LEU A 17 2.45 7.12 -8.51
CA LEU A 17 1.44 6.06 -8.36
C LEU A 17 0.31 6.15 -9.41
N PRO A 18 -0.27 7.32 -9.70
CA PRO A 18 -1.28 7.45 -10.76
C PRO A 18 -0.74 7.02 -12.14
N LEU A 19 0.49 7.43 -12.47
CA LEU A 19 1.13 7.11 -13.74
C LEU A 19 1.36 5.60 -13.90
N ALA A 20 1.86 4.95 -12.85
CA ALA A 20 2.06 3.50 -12.85
C ALA A 20 0.73 2.73 -13.02
N LEU A 21 -0.35 3.20 -12.39
CA LEU A 21 -1.68 2.61 -12.59
C LEU A 21 -2.19 2.83 -14.02
N ALA A 22 -1.93 3.98 -14.64
CA ALA A 22 -2.27 4.24 -16.03
C ALA A 22 -1.53 3.29 -16.98
N ASP A 23 -0.24 3.05 -16.75
CA ASP A 23 0.57 2.15 -17.55
C ASP A 23 0.03 0.71 -17.49
N ILE A 24 -0.30 0.24 -16.28
CA ILE A 24 -0.89 -1.09 -16.09
C ILE A 24 -2.27 -1.19 -16.75
N ALA A 25 -3.11 -0.17 -16.61
CA ALA A 25 -4.42 -0.12 -17.22
C ALA A 25 -4.34 -0.12 -18.77
N ARG A 26 -3.37 0.60 -19.34
CA ARG A 26 -3.09 0.60 -20.79
C ARG A 26 -2.59 -0.77 -21.25
N ALA A 27 -1.57 -1.31 -20.61
CA ALA A 27 -0.97 -2.59 -20.97
C ALA A 27 -1.98 -3.76 -20.94
N ARG A 28 -2.94 -3.73 -20.01
CA ARG A 28 -3.97 -4.77 -19.86
C ARG A 28 -5.27 -4.50 -20.62
N LYS A 29 -5.35 -3.41 -21.38
CA LYS A 29 -6.59 -2.94 -22.05
C LYS A 29 -7.78 -2.75 -21.08
N LEU A 30 -7.52 -2.41 -19.82
CA LEU A 30 -8.52 -2.25 -18.75
C LEU A 30 -8.95 -0.80 -18.53
N MET A 31 -8.51 0.14 -19.36
CA MET A 31 -8.80 1.57 -19.18
C MET A 31 -10.30 1.89 -19.15
N THR A 32 -11.14 1.16 -19.90
CA THR A 32 -12.60 1.33 -19.87
C THR A 32 -13.19 0.93 -18.52
N ALA A 33 -12.74 -0.21 -17.97
CA ALA A 33 -13.18 -0.68 -16.66
C ALA A 33 -12.73 0.27 -15.54
N ALA A 34 -11.50 0.75 -15.61
CA ALA A 34 -10.97 1.75 -14.68
C ALA A 34 -11.75 3.07 -14.71
N ALA A 35 -12.08 3.58 -15.90
CA ALA A 35 -12.86 4.82 -16.04
C ALA A 35 -14.26 4.67 -15.46
N ARG A 36 -14.90 3.51 -15.72
CA ARG A 36 -16.21 3.17 -15.15
C ARG A 36 -16.16 3.08 -13.62
N ALA A 37 -15.13 2.42 -13.07
CA ALA A 37 -14.96 2.32 -11.63
C ALA A 37 -14.69 3.69 -10.98
N ALA A 38 -13.93 4.55 -11.64
CA ALA A 38 -13.66 5.92 -11.21
C ALA A 38 -14.85 6.88 -11.38
N GLY A 39 -15.90 6.48 -12.11
CA GLY A 39 -17.08 7.33 -12.37
C GLY A 39 -16.79 8.51 -13.30
N VAL A 40 -15.77 8.43 -14.14
CA VAL A 40 -15.35 9.51 -15.04
C VAL A 40 -15.21 9.01 -16.48
N PRO A 41 -15.32 9.91 -17.48
CA PRO A 41 -15.00 9.58 -18.87
C PRO A 41 -13.55 9.09 -19.02
N ARG A 42 -13.28 8.22 -20.00
CA ARG A 42 -11.91 7.71 -20.28
C ARG A 42 -10.91 8.85 -20.50
N THR A 43 -11.30 9.92 -21.19
CA THR A 43 -10.47 11.11 -21.43
C THR A 43 -10.06 11.78 -20.11
N ASN A 44 -11.02 11.98 -19.20
CA ASN A 44 -10.74 12.57 -17.89
C ASN A 44 -9.90 11.64 -17.02
N LEU A 45 -10.07 10.32 -17.15
CA LEU A 45 -9.22 9.37 -16.45
C LEU A 45 -7.76 9.46 -16.94
N TYR A 46 -7.54 9.57 -18.25
CA TYR A 46 -6.18 9.78 -18.77
C TYR A 46 -5.54 11.03 -18.19
N GLN A 47 -6.25 12.16 -18.22
CA GLN A 47 -5.74 13.42 -17.69
C GLN A 47 -5.51 13.36 -16.17
N SER A 48 -6.37 12.65 -15.44
CA SER A 48 -6.25 12.48 -13.99
C SER A 48 -5.09 11.57 -13.59
N LEU A 49 -4.68 10.62 -14.45
CA LEU A 49 -3.56 9.71 -14.17
C LEU A 49 -2.25 10.11 -14.87
N SER A 50 -2.21 11.27 -15.52
CA SER A 50 -1.00 11.87 -16.08
C SER A 50 -0.05 12.40 -15.00
N GLU A 51 1.16 12.79 -15.39
CA GLU A 51 2.19 13.34 -14.48
C GLU A 51 1.74 14.61 -13.73
N GLU A 52 0.96 15.47 -14.38
CA GLU A 52 0.35 16.66 -13.75
C GLU A 52 -1.03 16.40 -13.13
N GLY A 53 -1.58 15.20 -13.33
CA GLY A 53 -2.89 14.82 -12.83
C GLY A 53 -2.92 14.84 -11.30
N LYS A 54 -3.97 15.41 -10.73
CA LYS A 54 -4.23 15.41 -9.28
C LYS A 54 -5.49 14.60 -8.97
N PRO A 55 -5.45 13.26 -9.16
CA PRO A 55 -6.61 12.43 -8.89
C PRO A 55 -6.87 12.41 -7.38
N ALA A 56 -8.14 12.47 -6.99
CA ALA A 56 -8.52 12.18 -5.61
C ALA A 56 -8.06 10.77 -5.23
N PHE A 57 -7.70 10.56 -3.96
CA PHE A 57 -7.30 9.25 -3.46
C PHE A 57 -8.36 8.18 -3.72
N GLU A 58 -9.64 8.53 -3.60
CA GLU A 58 -10.76 7.65 -3.91
C GLU A 58 -10.70 7.12 -5.36
N THR A 59 -10.34 7.98 -6.32
CA THR A 59 -10.15 7.60 -7.72
C THR A 59 -9.01 6.59 -7.86
N ILE A 60 -7.87 6.85 -7.20
CA ILE A 60 -6.72 5.93 -7.20
C ILE A 60 -7.15 4.55 -6.67
N ALA A 61 -7.86 4.51 -5.55
CA ALA A 61 -8.31 3.28 -4.91
C ALA A 61 -9.30 2.49 -5.79
N LYS A 62 -10.28 3.18 -6.40
CA LYS A 62 -11.24 2.58 -7.33
C LYS A 62 -10.56 2.02 -8.58
N VAL A 63 -9.61 2.76 -9.15
CA VAL A 63 -8.82 2.31 -10.30
C VAL A 63 -7.99 1.09 -9.92
N ALA A 64 -7.25 1.12 -8.81
CA ALA A 64 -6.45 -0.02 -8.36
C ALA A 64 -7.31 -1.29 -8.19
N ASN A 65 -8.48 -1.16 -7.56
CA ASN A 65 -9.43 -2.27 -7.39
C ASN A 65 -9.93 -2.80 -8.74
N SER A 66 -10.31 -1.92 -9.68
CA SER A 66 -10.73 -2.33 -11.03
C SER A 66 -9.67 -3.09 -11.81
N LEU A 67 -8.39 -2.87 -11.48
CA LEU A 67 -7.24 -3.57 -12.06
C LEU A 67 -6.90 -4.87 -11.32
N GLY A 68 -7.64 -5.21 -10.26
CA GLY A 68 -7.41 -6.41 -9.44
C GLY A 68 -6.36 -6.23 -8.34
N TYR A 69 -6.07 -4.99 -7.93
CA TYR A 69 -5.15 -4.70 -6.82
C TYR A 69 -5.91 -4.23 -5.58
N ARG A 70 -5.34 -4.53 -4.40
CA ARG A 70 -5.85 -4.09 -3.11
C ARG A 70 -4.81 -3.22 -2.41
N LEU A 71 -5.18 -1.97 -2.10
CA LEU A 71 -4.38 -1.12 -1.23
C LEU A 71 -4.50 -1.64 0.21
N THR A 72 -3.35 -1.83 0.86
CA THR A 72 -3.27 -2.26 2.27
C THR A 72 -2.27 -1.35 2.97
N LEU A 73 -2.64 -0.85 4.14
CA LEU A 73 -1.73 -0.13 5.02
C LEU A 73 -1.02 -1.15 5.90
N VAL A 74 0.31 -1.13 5.85
CA VAL A 74 1.17 -1.95 6.70
C VAL A 74 1.97 -1.04 7.64
N PRO A 75 2.18 -1.43 8.90
CA PRO A 75 3.03 -0.65 9.80
C PRO A 75 4.46 -0.60 9.25
N VAL A 76 5.07 0.59 9.21
CA VAL A 76 6.45 0.82 8.75
C VAL A 76 7.51 0.40 9.79
N SER A 77 7.24 -0.67 10.53
CA SER A 77 7.83 -1.04 11.83
C SER A 77 7.21 -0.28 13.00
N LYS A 78 6.81 -1.04 14.02
CA LYS A 78 6.57 -0.52 15.36
C LYS A 78 7.96 -0.27 15.98
N PRO A 79 8.21 0.83 16.71
CA PRO A 79 9.45 0.94 17.49
C PRO A 79 9.53 -0.29 18.38
N ALA A 80 10.72 -0.89 18.45
CA ALA A 80 11.02 -1.93 19.40
C ALA A 80 10.85 -1.37 20.82
N GLU A 81 9.64 -1.42 21.36
CA GLU A 81 9.37 -1.12 22.76
C GLU A 81 8.77 -2.36 23.41
N ASN A 82 9.60 -2.96 24.28
CA ASN A 82 9.25 -3.92 25.33
C ASN A 82 9.20 -5.43 24.96
N SER A 83 10.35 -5.99 24.59
CA SER A 83 10.69 -7.40 24.89
C SER A 83 11.23 -7.61 26.32
N SER A 84 11.09 -6.61 27.22
CA SER A 84 11.67 -6.63 28.59
C SER A 84 10.78 -7.25 29.69
N SER A 85 9.47 -7.50 29.48
CA SER A 85 8.59 -7.88 30.62
C SER A 85 8.18 -9.37 30.73
N ALA A 86 8.61 -10.26 29.83
CA ALA A 86 8.24 -11.68 29.91
C ALA A 86 9.28 -12.59 30.60
N LYS A 87 10.49 -12.10 30.96
CA LYS A 87 11.55 -12.90 31.61
C LYS A 87 11.77 -12.58 33.10
N LYS A 88 10.78 -11.98 33.79
CA LYS A 88 10.83 -11.73 35.25
C LYS A 88 9.85 -12.56 36.09
N ARG A 89 9.33 -13.68 35.58
CA ARG A 89 8.37 -14.55 36.32
C ARG A 89 8.78 -16.03 36.47
N LYS A 90 10.06 -16.39 36.30
CA LYS A 90 10.55 -17.76 36.60
C LYS A 90 11.89 -17.86 37.36
N LYS A 91 12.32 -16.82 38.09
CA LYS A 91 13.52 -16.92 38.95
C LYS A 91 13.37 -16.22 40.32
N ALA A 92 12.15 -16.22 40.84
CA ALA A 92 11.87 -16.01 42.26
C ALA A 92 10.91 -17.14 42.64
N VAL A 93 11.14 -17.78 43.80
CA VAL A 93 10.61 -19.10 44.21
C VAL A 93 11.45 -20.28 43.69
N SER A 94 12.67 -20.42 44.22
CA SER A 94 13.30 -21.71 44.57
C SER A 94 14.68 -21.48 45.23
N HIS A 95 14.71 -20.65 46.28
CA HIS A 95 15.78 -20.68 47.28
C HIS A 95 15.14 -20.32 48.62
N LEU A 96 14.71 -21.35 49.36
CA LEU A 96 14.76 -21.51 50.82
C LEU A 96 13.73 -22.60 51.21
N THR A 97 14.19 -23.84 51.38
CA THR A 97 13.99 -24.58 52.64
C THR A 97 15.17 -25.53 52.81
N THR A 98 16.01 -25.22 53.79
CA THR A 98 17.04 -26.08 54.37
C THR A 98 16.39 -27.20 55.18
N SER A 99 16.85 -28.44 55.01
CA SER A 99 17.27 -29.34 56.10
C SER A 99 18.10 -30.49 55.56
#